data_AF-A0A8T3D0Z3-F1
#
_entry.id   AF-A0A8T3D0Z3-F1
#
_cell.length_a   1.000
_cell.length_b   1.000
_cell.length_c   1.000
_cell.angle_alpha   90.00
_cell.angle_beta   90.00
_cell.angle_gamma   90.00
#
_symmetry.space_group_name_H-M   'P 1'
#
loop_
_entity.id
_entity.type
_entity.pdbx_description
1 polymer ?
#
loop_
_entity_poly.entity_id
_entity_poly.type
_entity_poly.pdbx_seq_one_letter_code
_entity_poly.pdbx_strand_id
1 'polypeptide(L)' 'MDAATLTYDTLRFGEFEDFPETAEPVWILGREFSALTERDEILSDVTSRLWFTYRKNFSAHWRNRPHI' A
#
# COMPACT_ATOMS: atom_id res chain seq x y z
N MET A 1 9.64 15.99 17.78
CA MET A 1 9.44 15.21 16.55
C MET A 1 9.40 16.20 15.41
N ASP A 2 10.36 16.16 14.49
CA ASP A 2 10.46 17.15 13.42
C ASP A 2 9.32 17.00 12.41
N ALA A 3 8.55 18.07 12.24
CA ALA A 3 7.39 18.13 11.34
C ALA A 3 7.76 17.97 9.85
N ALA A 4 9.03 18.21 9.50
CA ALA A 4 9.53 18.19 8.12
C ALA A 4 9.50 16.80 7.45
N THR A 5 9.42 15.71 8.22
CA THR A 5 9.39 14.34 7.66
C THR A 5 7.99 13.79 7.39
N LEU A 6 6.92 14.49 7.78
CA LEU A 6 5.53 14.03 7.58
C LEU A 6 4.94 14.42 6.21
N THR A 7 5.60 15.31 5.46
CA THR A 7 5.09 15.83 4.18
C THR A 7 5.04 14.81 3.04
N TYR A 8 5.70 13.65 3.20
CA TYR A 8 5.69 12.56 2.23
C TYR A 8 4.64 11.48 2.51
N ASP A 9 3.92 11.57 3.63
CA ASP A 9 2.85 10.63 3.98
C ASP A 9 1.50 11.14 3.43
N THR A 10 1.40 11.21 2.10
CA THR A 10 0.19 11.70 1.39
C THR A 10 -0.99 10.73 1.53
N LEU A 11 -0.71 9.44 1.71
CA LEU A 11 -1.71 8.39 1.96
C LEU A 11 -2.45 8.59 3.28
N ARG A 12 -1.87 9.30 4.25
CA ARG A 12 -2.51 9.56 5.55
C ARG A 12 -3.72 10.51 5.48
N PHE A 13 -3.79 11.37 4.47
CA PHE A 13 -4.82 12.41 4.35
C PHE A 13 -5.63 12.30 3.05
N GLY A 14 -5.47 11.21 2.29
CA GLY A 14 -6.30 10.95 1.11
C GLY A 14 -7.71 10.53 1.50
N GLU A 15 -8.71 11.06 0.80
CA GLU A 15 -10.05 10.48 0.80
C GLU A 15 -10.01 9.21 -0.06
N PHE A 16 -10.46 8.09 0.50
CA PHE A 16 -10.51 6.81 -0.20
C PHE A 16 -11.95 6.52 -0.58
N GLU A 17 -12.24 6.56 -1.87
CA GLU A 17 -13.51 6.07 -2.40
C GLU A 17 -13.44 4.55 -2.64
N ASP A 18 -14.58 3.90 -2.49
CA ASP A 18 -14.74 2.49 -2.81
C ASP A 18 -14.71 2.24 -4.33
N PHE A 19 -14.59 0.97 -4.74
CA PHE A 19 -14.64 0.60 -6.14
C PHE A 19 -15.94 1.09 -6.80
N PRO A 20 -15.87 1.71 -7.99
CA PRO A 20 -17.05 2.18 -8.70
C PRO A 20 -17.88 0.97 -9.19
N GLU A 21 -19.20 1.04 -9.03
CA GLU A 21 -20.15 0.00 -9.49
C GLU A 21 -20.35 0.07 -11.01
N THR A 22 -19.32 -0.33 -11.75
CA THR A 22 -19.32 -0.34 -13.21
C THR A 22 -19.29 -1.77 -13.74
N ALA A 23 -19.82 -1.97 -14.95
CA ALA A 23 -19.72 -3.24 -15.65
C ALA A 23 -18.33 -3.45 -16.30
N GLU A 24 -17.37 -2.56 -16.06
CA GLU A 24 -16.02 -2.68 -16.59
C GLU A 24 -15.23 -3.70 -15.76
N PRO A 25 -14.45 -4.57 -16.42
CA PRO A 25 -13.65 -5.56 -15.72
C PRO A 25 -12.46 -4.92 -14.99
N VAL A 26 -12.21 -5.36 -13.77
CA VAL A 26 -11.06 -4.99 -12.95
C VAL A 26 -9.93 -5.98 -13.20
N TRP A 27 -8.75 -5.48 -13.55
CA TRP A 27 -7.59 -6.31 -13.82
C TRP A 27 -6.54 -6.19 -12.71
N ILE A 28 -6.19 -7.31 -12.09
CA ILE A 28 -5.15 -7.35 -11.04
C ILE A 28 -4.09 -8.40 -11.38
N LEU A 29 -2.87 -7.97 -11.72
CA LEU A 29 -1.75 -8.83 -12.15
C LEU A 29 -2.12 -9.91 -13.19
N GLY A 30 -2.94 -9.54 -14.18
CA GLY A 30 -3.34 -10.45 -15.27
C GLY A 30 -4.53 -11.34 -14.97
N ARG A 31 -5.16 -11.21 -13.80
CA ARG A 31 -6.46 -11.80 -13.47
C ARG A 31 -7.56 -10.78 -13.70
N GLU A 32 -8.65 -11.20 -14.34
CA GLU A 32 -9.85 -10.40 -14.58
C GLU A 32 -10.88 -10.66 -13.48
N PHE A 33 -11.53 -9.60 -13.00
CA PHE A 33 -12.60 -9.65 -12.01
C PHE A 33 -13.74 -8.71 -12.38
N SER A 34 -14.95 -9.03 -11.96
CA SER A 34 -16.14 -8.17 -12.07
C SER A 34 -16.29 -7.28 -10.84
N ALA A 35 -16.30 -5.96 -11.04
CA ALA A 35 -16.51 -4.99 -9.95
C ALA A 35 -17.88 -5.12 -9.27
N LEU A 36 -18.88 -5.70 -9.94
CA LEU A 36 -20.25 -5.82 -9.45
C LEU A 36 -20.48 -7.06 -8.59
N THR A 37 -19.78 -8.15 -8.87
CA THR A 37 -20.05 -9.47 -8.29
C THR A 37 -18.90 -10.04 -7.48
N GLU A 38 -17.66 -9.67 -7.80
CA GLU A 38 -16.44 -10.27 -7.25
C GLU A 38 -15.66 -9.29 -6.36
N ARG A 39 -16.37 -8.32 -5.76
CA ARG A 39 -15.76 -7.28 -4.92
C ARG A 39 -14.94 -7.86 -3.75
N ASP A 40 -15.46 -8.89 -3.08
CA ASP A 40 -14.75 -9.54 -1.97
C ASP A 40 -13.47 -10.25 -2.44
N GLU A 41 -13.48 -10.81 -3.64
CA GLU A 41 -12.32 -11.47 -4.24
C GLU A 41 -11.25 -10.48 -4.66
N ILE A 42 -11.65 -9.33 -5.23
CA ILE A 42 -10.76 -8.21 -5.54
C ILE A 42 -10.06 -7.72 -4.26
N LEU A 43 -10.82 -7.49 -3.19
CA LEU A 43 -10.27 -7.05 -1.91
C LEU A 43 -9.34 -8.11 -1.32
N SER A 44 -9.70 -9.38 -1.39
CA SER A 44 -8.85 -10.49 -0.93
C SER A 44 -7.54 -10.56 -1.72
N ASP A 45 -7.58 -10.45 -3.05
CA ASP A 45 -6.39 -10.50 -3.90
C ASP A 45 -5.45 -9.30 -3.65
N VAL A 46 -6.00 -8.10 -3.43
CA VAL A 46 -5.21 -6.91 -3.10
C VAL A 46 -4.60 -7.02 -1.70
N THR A 47 -5.39 -7.42 -0.70
CA THR A 47 -4.93 -7.48 0.71
C THR A 47 -3.99 -8.64 0.99
N SER A 48 -4.02 -9.70 0.20
CA SER A 48 -3.06 -10.82 0.28
C SER A 48 -1.63 -10.46 -0.11
N ARG A 49 -1.43 -9.29 -0.74
CA ARG A 49 -0.12 -8.87 -1.28
C ARG A 49 0.75 -8.21 -0.24
N LEU A 50 2.06 -8.34 -0.42
CA LEU A 50 3.04 -7.68 0.41
C LEU A 50 3.05 -6.17 0.11
N TRP A 51 2.52 -5.39 1.05
CA TRP A 51 2.55 -3.93 0.99
C TRP A 51 3.65 -3.37 1.89
N PHE A 52 4.70 -2.83 1.27
CA PHE A 52 5.79 -2.16 1.97
C PHE A 52 5.59 -0.65 1.92
N THR A 53 5.48 -0.04 3.09
CA THR A 53 5.42 1.43 3.26
C THR A 53 6.70 1.93 3.94
N TYR A 54 6.90 3.24 3.97
CA TYR A 54 7.98 3.81 4.77
C TYR A 54 7.80 3.45 6.24
N ARG A 55 8.90 3.04 6.87
CA ARG A 55 8.92 2.66 8.28
C ARG A 55 10.07 3.39 8.98
N LYS A 56 9.84 3.78 10.24
CA LYS A 56 10.82 4.48 11.10
C LYS A 56 11.33 3.56 12.21
N ASN A 57 12.45 3.94 12.83
CA ASN A 57 13.12 3.19 13.92
C ASN A 57 13.75 1.84 13.51
N PHE A 58 14.27 1.73 12.29
CA PHE A 58 15.05 0.56 11.85
C PHE A 58 16.47 0.69 12.35
N SER A 59 17.12 -0.44 12.65
CA SER A 59 18.53 -0.46 12.98
C SER A 59 19.33 0.23 11.89
N ALA A 60 20.06 1.27 12.26
CA ALA A 60 21.09 1.88 11.43
C ALA A 60 22.24 0.87 11.33
N HIS A 61 22.11 -0.07 10.40
CA HIS A 61 22.99 -1.20 10.15
C HIS A 61 24.44 -0.77 9.83
N TRP A 62 24.66 0.52 9.54
CA TRP A 62 26.00 1.07 9.29
C TRP A 62 26.73 1.61 10.53
N ARG A 63 26.06 1.79 11.69
CA ARG A 63 26.63 2.52 12.82
C ARG A 63 27.49 1.70 13.80
N ASN A 64 27.54 0.37 13.64
CA ASN A 64 28.33 -0.55 14.47
C ASN A 64 29.36 -1.35 13.65
N ARG A 65 30.11 -0.70 12.75
CA ARG A 65 31.34 -1.30 12.22
C ARG A 65 32.45 -1.01 13.23
N PRO A 66 33.06 -2.02 13.89
CA PRO A 66 34.29 -1.78 14.63
C PRO A 66 35.33 -1.26 13.63
N HIS A 67 35.88 -0.08 13.92
CA HIS A 67 37.02 0.46 13.19
C HIS A 67 38.17 -0.55 13.32
N ILE A 68 38.55 -1.18 12.20
CA ILE A 68 39.86 -1.80 12.04
C ILE A 68 40.79 -0.70 11.54
#